data_AF-W9IAE0-F1
#
_entry.id   AF-W9IAE0-F1
#
_cell.length_a   1.000
_cell.length_b   1.000
_cell.length_c   1.000
_cell.angle_alpha   90.00
_cell.angle_beta   90.00
_cell.angle_gamma   90.00
#
_symmetry.space_group_name_H-M   'P 1'
#
loop_
_entity.id
_entity.type
_entity.pdbx_description
1 polymer ?
#
loop_
_entity_poly.entity_id
_entity_poly.type
_entity_poly.pdbx_seq_one_letter_code
_entity_poly.pdbx_strand_id
1 'polypeptide(L)'
;MEFRSLVRPVTRLFSPRAALPTVPCRGHKTTSRTKRSLKIAPHESFLPDRKTAFPASDSIIYNPPSSEASPLHTPFIFLPHNDPRRAALTRMRHTPGSPLEPIAPGKLAPKMDYPRRNPVYNLKAEDIREMKRLRADDPVTWSVNKLAEKFGCSPVFVKMAAPAPKTHVEGLKRKQERRESRWGAIRTAAREDRKRRTDMLYRGEL
;
A
#
# COMPACT_ATOMS: atom_id res chain seq x y z
N MET A 1 50.75 -14.05 2.39
CA MET A 1 50.86 -15.44 2.85
C MET A 1 51.34 -15.39 4.30
N GLU A 2 50.42 -15.37 5.27
CA GLU A 2 50.78 -15.40 6.69
C GLU A 2 50.20 -16.66 7.33
N PHE A 3 51.08 -17.60 7.68
CA PHE A 3 50.75 -18.77 8.48
C PHE A 3 50.83 -18.38 9.95
N ARG A 4 49.68 -18.17 10.59
CA ARG A 4 49.62 -18.03 12.05
C ARG A 4 49.71 -19.43 12.70
N SER A 5 50.89 -19.76 13.19
CA SER A 5 51.19 -20.95 13.98
C SER A 5 50.42 -20.93 15.30
N LEU A 6 49.55 -21.92 15.51
CA LEU A 6 48.90 -22.17 16.79
C LEU A 6 49.86 -22.94 17.71
N VAL A 7 50.62 -22.21 18.54
CA VAL A 7 51.39 -22.80 19.63
C VAL A 7 50.41 -23.27 20.71
N ARG A 8 50.30 -24.59 20.90
CA ARG A 8 49.61 -25.19 22.04
C ARG A 8 50.57 -25.21 23.24
N PRO A 9 50.21 -24.65 24.40
CA PRO A 9 51.00 -24.90 25.60
C PRO A 9 50.73 -26.33 26.10
N VAL A 10 51.73 -27.19 25.91
CA VAL A 10 51.88 -28.43 26.67
C VAL A 10 52.37 -28.05 28.06
N THR A 11 51.65 -28.51 29.09
CA THR A 11 52.10 -28.88 30.45
C THR A 11 51.14 -28.37 31.55
N ARG A 12 50.49 -29.33 32.21
CA ARG A 12 50.49 -29.56 33.67
C ARG A 12 49.52 -30.70 33.96
N LEU A 13 50.05 -31.92 33.87
CA LEU A 13 49.46 -33.09 34.50
C LEU A 13 49.96 -33.14 35.95
N PHE A 14 49.21 -33.84 36.81
CA PHE A 14 49.42 -34.11 38.24
C PHE A 14 48.70 -33.20 39.25
N SER A 15 47.39 -33.37 39.32
CA SER A 15 46.63 -33.34 40.58
C SER A 15 45.49 -34.36 40.46
N PRO A 16 45.33 -35.33 41.39
CA PRO A 16 44.25 -36.30 41.35
C PRO A 16 42.98 -35.62 41.89
N ARG A 17 42.46 -34.65 41.14
CA ARG A 17 41.08 -34.23 41.33
C ARG A 17 40.22 -35.31 40.71
N ALA A 18 39.36 -35.90 41.54
CA ALA A 18 38.37 -36.89 41.15
C ALA A 18 37.83 -36.60 39.74
N ALA A 19 38.05 -37.54 38.83
CA ALA A 19 37.53 -37.49 37.48
C ALA A 19 36.01 -37.67 37.56
N LEU A 20 35.30 -36.61 37.95
CA LEU A 20 33.90 -36.48 37.58
C LEU A 20 33.88 -36.52 36.06
N PRO A 21 33.09 -37.40 35.42
CA PRO A 21 32.94 -37.35 33.99
C PRO A 21 32.44 -35.95 33.66
N THR A 22 33.27 -35.14 33.02
CA THR A 22 32.79 -33.96 32.30
C THR A 22 31.97 -34.51 31.16
N VAL A 23 30.72 -34.90 31.44
CA VAL A 23 29.71 -35.11 30.42
C VAL A 23 29.65 -33.76 29.71
N PRO A 24 30.03 -33.66 28.42
CA PRO A 24 29.80 -32.44 27.70
C PRO A 24 28.28 -32.28 27.60
N CYS A 25 27.69 -31.57 28.55
CA CYS A 25 26.30 -31.15 28.47
C CYS A 25 26.21 -30.22 27.27
N ARG A 26 25.85 -30.80 26.12
CA ARG A 26 25.68 -30.09 24.86
C ARG A 26 24.52 -29.11 25.03
N GLY A 27 24.82 -27.89 25.45
CA GLY A 27 23.83 -26.83 25.62
C GLY A 27 22.98 -26.72 24.35
N HIS A 28 21.67 -26.88 24.51
CA HIS A 28 20.73 -27.05 23.39
C HIS A 28 20.54 -25.79 22.52
N LYS A 29 21.22 -24.68 22.81
CA LYS A 29 20.87 -23.37 22.26
C LYS A 29 22.11 -22.50 21.99
N THR A 30 22.83 -22.79 20.90
CA THR A 30 23.81 -21.83 20.36
C THR A 30 23.18 -21.04 19.23
N THR A 31 23.58 -19.78 19.08
CA THR A 31 23.13 -18.89 17.99
C THR A 31 23.42 -19.45 16.59
N SER A 32 24.49 -20.23 16.45
CA SER A 32 24.82 -20.93 15.20
C SER A 32 23.78 -21.99 14.82
N ARG A 33 23.22 -22.71 15.81
CA ARG A 33 22.16 -23.70 15.57
C ARG A 33 20.85 -23.03 15.17
N THR A 34 20.46 -21.96 15.86
CA THR A 34 19.24 -21.21 15.53
C THR A 34 19.35 -20.53 14.16
N LYS A 35 20.51 -19.97 13.81
CA LYS A 35 20.77 -19.42 12.47
C LYS A 35 20.62 -20.47 11.37
N ARG A 36 21.10 -21.70 11.60
CA ARG A 36 20.96 -22.80 10.63
C ARG A 36 19.52 -23.30 10.52
N SER A 37 18.79 -23.36 11.63
CA SER A 37 17.38 -23.79 11.61
C SER A 37 16.46 -22.76 10.96
N LEU A 38 16.77 -21.46 11.07
CA LEU A 38 16.02 -20.36 10.45
C LEU A 38 16.57 -19.96 9.07
N LYS A 39 17.44 -20.77 8.46
CA LYS A 39 18.04 -20.45 7.16
C LYS A 39 17.00 -20.60 6.05
N ILE A 40 16.76 -19.51 5.33
CA ILE A 40 15.98 -19.50 4.09
C ILE A 40 16.97 -19.49 2.91
N ALA A 41 16.74 -20.34 1.91
CA ALA A 41 17.57 -20.37 0.70
C ALA A 41 17.32 -19.12 -0.17
N PRO A 42 18.32 -18.62 -0.92
CA PRO A 42 18.11 -17.53 -1.85
C PRO A 42 17.22 -17.97 -3.03
N HIS A 43 16.72 -16.99 -3.79
CA HIS A 43 15.94 -17.25 -5.00
C HIS A 43 16.77 -18.03 -6.05
N GLU A 44 16.11 -18.89 -6.83
CA GLU A 44 16.75 -19.82 -7.77
C GLU A 44 17.63 -19.12 -8.82
N SER A 45 17.27 -17.90 -9.20
CA SER A 45 18.06 -17.07 -10.13
C SER A 45 19.49 -16.78 -9.66
N PHE A 46 19.77 -16.88 -8.35
CA PHE A 46 21.10 -16.66 -7.78
C PHE A 46 21.85 -17.97 -7.52
N LEU A 47 21.21 -19.12 -7.71
CA LEU A 47 21.87 -20.40 -7.58
C LEU A 47 22.72 -20.65 -8.84
N PRO A 48 23.93 -21.20 -8.71
CA PRO A 48 24.76 -21.51 -9.86
C PRO A 48 24.05 -22.54 -10.74
N ASP A 49 24.06 -22.32 -12.06
CA ASP A 49 23.52 -23.29 -13.00
C ASP A 49 24.43 -24.51 -13.05
N ARG A 50 23.92 -25.64 -12.54
CA ARG A 50 24.63 -26.92 -12.46
C ARG A 50 24.99 -27.51 -13.83
N LYS A 51 24.41 -26.97 -14.92
CA LYS A 51 24.69 -27.40 -16.29
C LYS A 51 25.95 -26.76 -16.87
N THR A 52 26.38 -25.62 -16.35
CA THR A 52 27.53 -24.87 -16.86
C THR A 52 28.82 -25.33 -16.17
N ALA A 53 29.91 -25.45 -16.94
CA ALA A 53 31.21 -25.77 -16.38
C ALA A 53 31.70 -24.61 -15.49
N PHE A 54 32.21 -24.91 -14.30
CA PHE A 54 32.71 -23.90 -13.37
C PHE A 54 34.17 -23.53 -13.71
N PRO A 55 34.54 -22.24 -13.75
CA PRO A 55 33.71 -21.05 -13.50
C PRO A 55 32.87 -20.65 -14.72
N ALA A 56 31.61 -20.26 -14.48
CA ALA A 56 30.77 -19.68 -15.52
C ALA A 56 31.27 -18.28 -15.91
N SER A 57 31.05 -17.86 -17.16
CA SER A 57 31.33 -16.50 -17.63
C SER A 57 30.37 -15.48 -17.03
N ASP A 58 30.83 -14.24 -16.87
CA ASP A 58 29.99 -13.13 -16.38
C ASP A 58 28.83 -12.87 -17.33
N SER A 59 27.61 -12.76 -16.78
CA SER A 59 26.39 -12.47 -17.54
C SER A 59 25.41 -11.64 -16.73
N ILE A 60 24.57 -10.86 -17.42
CA ILE A 60 23.50 -10.06 -16.79
C ILE A 60 22.19 -10.84 -16.91
N ILE A 61 21.57 -11.13 -15.77
CA ILE A 61 20.29 -11.86 -15.70
C ILE A 61 19.16 -10.87 -15.42
N TYR A 62 18.07 -10.97 -16.17
CA TYR A 62 16.84 -10.23 -15.89
C TYR A 62 16.02 -10.96 -14.81
N ASN A 63 15.95 -10.39 -13.60
CA ASN A 63 15.26 -10.98 -12.45
C ASN A 63 14.24 -9.99 -11.85
N PRO A 64 13.02 -9.86 -12.44
CA PRO A 64 12.00 -8.98 -11.91
C PRO A 64 11.51 -9.52 -10.56
N PRO A 65 11.62 -8.75 -9.45
CA PRO A 65 11.23 -9.24 -8.14
C PRO A 65 9.71 -9.37 -8.02
N SER A 66 9.25 -10.39 -7.28
CA SER A 66 7.83 -10.59 -6.93
C SER A 66 7.43 -9.71 -5.73
N SER A 67 7.70 -8.41 -5.82
CA SER A 67 7.42 -7.41 -4.79
C SER A 67 6.68 -6.21 -5.36
N GLU A 68 6.03 -5.42 -4.52
CA GLU A 68 5.43 -4.16 -4.94
C GLU A 68 6.51 -3.18 -5.41
N ALA A 69 6.22 -2.45 -6.50
CA ALA A 69 7.14 -1.46 -7.05
C ALA A 69 7.17 -0.20 -6.17
N SER A 70 8.35 0.41 -6.02
CA SER A 70 8.46 1.70 -5.32
C SER A 70 7.91 2.85 -6.17
N PRO A 71 7.47 3.97 -5.56
CA PRO A 71 7.02 5.15 -6.29
C PRO A 71 8.09 5.77 -7.22
N LEU A 72 9.37 5.46 -6.99
CA LEU A 72 10.48 5.89 -7.84
C LEU A 72 10.50 5.17 -9.19
N HIS A 73 9.84 4.01 -9.30
CA HIS A 73 9.64 3.32 -10.57
C HIS A 73 8.51 3.99 -11.35
N THR A 74 8.80 5.14 -11.96
CA THR A 74 7.84 5.98 -12.65
C THR A 74 7.24 5.26 -13.87
N PRO A 75 5.90 5.09 -13.95
CA PRO A 75 5.28 4.44 -15.09
C PRO A 75 5.44 5.30 -16.36
N PHE A 76 5.44 4.63 -17.52
CA PHE A 76 5.65 5.25 -18.84
C PHE A 76 4.79 6.51 -19.11
N ILE A 77 3.55 6.54 -18.61
CA ILE A 77 2.63 7.66 -18.81
C ILE A 77 3.03 8.94 -18.07
N PHE A 78 3.81 8.83 -16.99
CA PHE A 78 4.29 9.97 -16.20
C PHE A 78 5.69 10.44 -16.61
N LEU A 79 6.33 9.79 -17.57
CA LEU A 79 7.61 10.25 -18.11
C LEU A 79 7.40 11.43 -19.08
N PRO A 80 8.24 12.48 -19.01
CA PRO A 80 8.26 13.53 -20.02
C PRO A 80 8.49 12.97 -21.42
N HIS A 81 7.99 13.68 -22.43
CA HIS A 81 8.14 13.27 -23.84
C HIS A 81 9.60 13.16 -24.29
N ASN A 82 10.48 14.02 -23.74
CA ASN A 82 11.91 14.07 -24.09
C ASN A 82 12.79 13.10 -23.29
N ASP A 83 12.23 12.27 -22.41
CA ASP A 83 13.02 11.32 -21.61
C ASP A 83 13.51 10.14 -22.49
N PRO A 84 14.83 9.88 -22.59
CA PRO A 84 15.37 8.80 -23.43
C PRO A 84 14.88 7.41 -23.00
N ARG A 85 14.51 7.22 -21.73
CA ARG A 85 13.97 5.94 -21.22
C ARG A 85 12.66 5.57 -21.90
N ARG A 86 11.91 6.56 -22.40
CA ARG A 86 10.66 6.35 -23.14
C ARG A 86 10.89 5.49 -24.39
N ALA A 87 11.98 5.73 -25.12
CA ALA A 87 12.32 4.96 -26.32
C ALA A 87 12.64 3.48 -26.00
N ALA A 88 13.41 3.23 -24.94
CA ALA A 88 13.73 1.87 -24.50
C ALA A 88 12.49 1.10 -24.05
N LEU A 89 11.61 1.73 -23.26
CA LEU A 89 10.35 1.12 -22.82
C LEU A 89 9.39 0.84 -23.97
N THR A 90 9.30 1.75 -24.95
CA THR A 90 8.49 1.50 -26.16
C THR A 90 8.99 0.27 -26.92
N ARG A 91 10.31 0.13 -27.10
CA ARG A 91 10.89 -1.08 -27.74
C ARG A 91 10.51 -2.35 -26.98
N MET A 92 10.68 -2.36 -25.66
CA MET A 92 10.33 -3.51 -24.81
C MET A 92 8.82 -3.84 -24.79
N ARG A 93 7.94 -2.87 -25.07
CA ARG A 93 6.48 -3.11 -25.18
C ARG A 93 6.09 -3.78 -26.49
N HIS A 94 6.87 -3.57 -27.55
CA HIS A 94 6.61 -4.12 -28.88
C HIS A 94 7.35 -5.43 -29.14
N THR A 95 8.27 -5.85 -28.26
CA THR A 95 8.90 -7.18 -28.34
C THR A 95 7.93 -8.26 -27.83
N PRO A 96 7.58 -9.27 -28.65
CA PRO A 96 6.64 -10.32 -28.27
C PRO A 96 7.21 -11.18 -27.13
N GLY A 97 6.38 -11.53 -26.15
CA GLY A 97 6.83 -12.31 -24.99
C GLY A 97 7.62 -11.51 -23.95
N SER A 98 7.70 -10.18 -24.13
CA SER A 98 8.25 -9.29 -23.11
C SER A 98 7.30 -9.18 -21.92
N PRO A 99 7.82 -9.10 -20.67
CA PRO A 99 7.01 -8.82 -19.48
C PRO A 99 6.23 -7.50 -19.56
N LEU A 100 6.63 -6.58 -20.43
CA LEU A 100 6.01 -5.27 -20.62
C LEU A 100 5.01 -5.24 -21.79
N GLU A 101 4.72 -6.38 -22.42
CA GLU A 101 3.74 -6.47 -23.51
C GLU A 101 2.36 -5.93 -23.05
N PRO A 102 1.72 -5.04 -23.83
CA PRO A 102 0.43 -4.49 -23.45
C PRO A 102 -0.65 -5.57 -23.42
N ILE A 103 -1.33 -5.69 -22.28
CA ILE A 103 -2.45 -6.61 -22.12
C ILE A 103 -3.61 -6.15 -23.02
N ALA A 104 -4.13 -7.06 -23.84
CA ALA A 104 -5.31 -6.80 -24.68
C ALA A 104 -6.51 -6.34 -23.82
N PRO A 105 -7.36 -5.42 -24.30
CA PRO A 105 -8.41 -4.77 -23.49
C PRO A 105 -9.44 -5.75 -22.89
N GLY A 106 -9.66 -6.91 -23.53
CA GLY A 106 -10.54 -7.97 -23.03
C GLY A 106 -9.94 -8.87 -21.96
N LYS A 107 -8.63 -8.73 -21.64
CA LYS A 107 -7.90 -9.53 -20.65
C LYS A 107 -7.56 -8.74 -19.37
N LEU A 108 -8.13 -7.54 -19.20
CA LEU A 108 -7.93 -6.74 -17.99
C LEU A 108 -8.65 -7.37 -16.80
N ALA A 109 -8.09 -7.18 -15.60
CA ALA A 109 -8.72 -7.59 -14.35
C ALA A 109 -10.12 -6.96 -14.18
N PRO A 110 -11.04 -7.61 -13.44
CA PRO A 110 -12.38 -7.08 -13.24
C PRO A 110 -12.32 -5.70 -12.59
N LYS A 111 -13.18 -4.80 -13.07
CA LYS A 111 -13.30 -3.45 -12.51
C LYS A 111 -13.90 -3.55 -11.11
N MET A 112 -13.31 -2.87 -10.13
CA MET A 112 -13.90 -2.72 -8.80
C MET A 112 -15.29 -2.09 -8.92
N ASP A 113 -16.26 -2.70 -8.23
CA ASP A 113 -17.65 -2.22 -8.20
C ASP A 113 -17.76 -1.02 -7.25
N TYR A 114 -17.80 0.17 -7.83
CA TYR A 114 -18.09 1.40 -7.12
C TYR A 114 -18.93 2.30 -8.03
N PRO A 115 -19.83 3.13 -7.48
CA PRO A 115 -20.74 3.94 -8.26
C PRO A 115 -19.96 5.00 -9.06
N ARG A 116 -19.63 4.67 -10.32
CA ARG A 116 -19.06 5.61 -11.30
C ARG A 116 -20.22 6.31 -11.98
N ARG A 117 -20.33 7.63 -11.78
CA ARG A 117 -21.28 8.46 -12.51
C ARG A 117 -20.54 9.16 -13.63
N ASN A 118 -21.07 9.08 -14.85
CA ASN A 118 -20.61 9.93 -15.93
C ASN A 118 -21.04 11.38 -15.63
N PRO A 119 -20.17 12.38 -15.88
CA PRO A 119 -20.54 13.76 -15.68
C PRO A 119 -21.65 14.15 -16.66
N VAL A 120 -22.76 14.68 -16.14
CA VAL A 120 -23.90 15.19 -16.91
C VAL A 120 -24.05 16.67 -16.59
N TYR A 121 -24.10 17.49 -17.64
CA TYR A 121 -24.19 18.95 -17.55
C TYR A 121 -25.53 19.43 -18.13
N ASN A 122 -26.63 19.04 -17.48
CA ASN A 122 -27.99 19.31 -17.93
C ASN A 122 -28.58 20.62 -17.37
N LEU A 123 -28.01 21.19 -16.32
CA LEU A 123 -28.58 22.32 -15.58
C LEU A 123 -28.23 23.67 -16.19
N LYS A 124 -29.23 24.54 -16.28
CA LYS A 124 -29.08 25.95 -16.66
C LYS A 124 -28.91 26.85 -15.43
N ALA A 125 -28.52 28.10 -15.66
CA ALA A 125 -28.40 29.10 -14.60
C ALA A 125 -29.74 29.42 -13.88
N GLU A 126 -30.87 29.19 -14.55
CA GLU A 126 -32.21 29.33 -13.99
C GLU A 126 -32.50 28.23 -12.95
N ASP A 127 -32.24 26.97 -13.31
CA ASP A 127 -32.40 25.82 -12.43
C ASP A 127 -31.57 25.98 -11.14
N ILE A 128 -30.35 26.53 -11.27
CA ILE A 128 -29.48 26.80 -10.12
C ILE A 128 -30.08 27.87 -9.20
N ARG A 129 -30.71 28.91 -9.77
CA ARG A 129 -31.39 29.96 -8.98
C ARG A 129 -32.60 29.39 -8.25
N GLU A 130 -33.41 28.58 -8.92
CA GLU A 130 -34.56 27.91 -8.31
C GLU A 130 -34.12 26.95 -7.20
N MET A 131 -33.08 26.14 -7.45
CA MET A 131 -32.52 25.22 -6.46
C MET A 131 -32.02 25.95 -5.21
N LYS A 132 -31.37 27.11 -5.37
CA LYS A 132 -30.94 27.97 -4.25
C LYS A 132 -32.14 28.51 -3.48
N ARG A 133 -33.16 29.00 -4.18
CA ARG A 133 -34.39 29.53 -3.59
C ARG A 133 -35.09 28.47 -2.74
N LEU A 134 -35.43 27.32 -3.32
CA LEU A 134 -36.14 26.22 -2.63
C LEU A 134 -35.42 25.76 -1.35
N ARG A 135 -34.08 25.78 -1.39
CA ARG A 135 -33.26 25.36 -0.25
C ARG A 135 -33.08 26.41 0.82
N ALA A 136 -33.15 27.69 0.46
CA ALA A 136 -33.18 28.80 1.40
C ALA A 136 -34.53 28.86 2.12
N ASP A 137 -35.62 28.62 1.38
CA ASP A 137 -36.99 28.63 1.89
C ASP A 137 -37.19 27.52 2.93
N ASP A 138 -37.08 26.25 2.53
CA ASP A 138 -37.32 25.11 3.43
C ASP A 138 -36.27 23.99 3.25
N PRO A 139 -35.13 24.05 3.99
CA PRO A 139 -34.05 23.07 3.85
C PRO A 139 -34.42 21.65 4.34
N VAL A 140 -35.51 21.53 5.12
CA VAL A 140 -35.99 20.24 5.64
C VAL A 140 -36.79 19.49 4.58
N THR A 141 -37.70 20.18 3.88
CA THR A 141 -38.53 19.58 2.83
C THR A 141 -37.73 19.42 1.53
N TRP A 142 -36.95 20.44 1.16
CA TRP A 142 -36.06 20.46 0.00
C TRP A 142 -34.64 20.01 0.37
N SER A 143 -34.56 18.75 0.81
CA SER A 143 -33.29 18.10 1.13
C SER A 143 -32.37 17.96 -0.10
N VAL A 144 -31.08 17.71 0.14
CA VAL A 144 -30.09 17.48 -0.94
C VAL A 144 -30.56 16.42 -1.92
N ASN A 145 -31.12 15.32 -1.42
CA ASN A 145 -31.53 14.18 -2.24
C ASN A 145 -32.77 14.53 -3.07
N LYS A 146 -33.75 15.22 -2.49
CA LYS A 146 -34.96 15.64 -3.21
C LYS A 146 -34.67 16.63 -4.34
N LEU A 147 -33.75 17.57 -4.11
CA LEU A 147 -33.29 18.49 -5.15
C LEU A 147 -32.48 17.77 -6.22
N ALA A 148 -31.63 16.82 -5.82
CA ALA A 148 -30.88 15.98 -6.77
C ALA A 148 -31.80 15.18 -7.68
N GLU A 149 -32.90 14.63 -7.14
CA GLU A 149 -33.94 13.93 -7.91
C GLU A 149 -34.72 14.88 -8.82
N LYS A 150 -35.20 16.02 -8.29
CA LYS A 150 -35.98 17.01 -9.06
C LYS A 150 -35.21 17.54 -10.28
N PHE A 151 -33.93 17.84 -10.10
CA PHE A 151 -33.07 18.41 -11.14
C PHE A 151 -32.22 17.36 -11.87
N GLY A 152 -32.36 16.07 -11.53
CA GLY A 152 -31.59 14.98 -12.15
C GLY A 152 -30.07 15.16 -12.04
N CYS A 153 -29.58 15.67 -10.91
CA CYS A 153 -28.16 15.98 -10.70
C CYS A 153 -27.55 15.25 -9.49
N SER A 154 -26.23 15.38 -9.29
CA SER A 154 -25.54 14.73 -8.16
C SER A 154 -25.86 15.42 -6.82
N PRO A 155 -26.10 14.68 -5.72
CA PRO A 155 -26.23 15.27 -4.38
C PRO A 155 -25.03 16.13 -3.97
N VAL A 156 -23.84 15.79 -4.45
CA VAL A 156 -22.62 16.59 -4.22
C VAL A 156 -22.71 17.95 -4.93
N PHE A 157 -23.23 17.96 -6.16
CA PHE A 157 -23.44 19.19 -6.93
C PHE A 157 -24.44 20.11 -6.22
N VAL A 158 -25.55 19.57 -5.72
CA VAL A 158 -26.54 20.34 -4.94
C VAL A 158 -25.90 20.99 -3.70
N LYS A 159 -25.07 20.25 -2.96
CA LYS A 159 -24.36 20.79 -1.78
C LYS A 159 -23.42 21.95 -2.13
N MET A 160 -22.79 21.90 -3.30
CA MET A 160 -21.90 22.95 -3.81
C MET A 160 -22.68 24.17 -4.29
N ALA A 161 -23.75 23.95 -5.06
CA ALA A 161 -24.51 25.02 -5.71
C ALA A 161 -25.47 25.74 -4.77
N ALA A 162 -26.12 25.01 -3.85
CA ALA A 162 -27.10 25.55 -2.91
C ALA A 162 -26.76 25.10 -1.47
N PRO A 163 -25.90 25.83 -0.74
CA PRO A 163 -25.66 25.54 0.67
C PRO A 163 -26.93 25.80 1.49
N ALA A 164 -27.12 25.02 2.56
CA ALA A 164 -28.24 25.23 3.48
C ALA A 164 -28.02 26.50 4.33
N PRO A 165 -29.09 27.15 4.83
CA PRO A 165 -28.96 28.29 5.72
C PRO A 165 -28.22 27.91 7.01
N LYS A 166 -27.48 28.87 7.60
CA LYS A 166 -26.62 28.64 8.76
C LYS A 166 -27.37 28.03 9.96
N THR A 167 -28.58 28.52 10.21
CA THR A 167 -29.47 28.03 11.28
C THR A 167 -29.73 26.53 11.17
N HIS A 168 -29.99 26.03 9.96
CA HIS A 168 -30.21 24.61 9.72
C HIS A 168 -28.92 23.79 9.89
N VAL A 169 -27.77 24.33 9.46
CA VAL A 169 -26.46 23.68 9.63
C VAL A 169 -26.10 23.54 11.11
N GLU A 170 -26.31 24.60 11.90
CA GLU A 170 -26.11 24.58 13.36
C GLU A 170 -27.04 23.58 14.04
N GLY A 171 -28.31 23.53 13.63
CA GLY A 171 -29.26 22.52 14.10
C GLY A 171 -28.80 21.08 13.81
N LEU A 172 -28.21 20.84 12.63
CA LEU A 172 -27.63 19.53 12.29
C LEU A 172 -26.39 19.20 13.12
N LYS A 173 -25.51 20.18 13.36
CA LYS A 173 -24.34 20.02 14.24
C LYS A 173 -24.77 19.65 15.66
N ARG A 174 -25.74 20.37 16.23
CA ARG A 174 -26.29 20.06 17.57
C ARG A 174 -26.91 18.66 17.64
N LYS A 175 -27.60 18.22 16.58
CA LYS A 175 -28.14 16.83 16.50
C LYS A 175 -27.02 15.79 16.45
N GLN A 176 -25.91 16.11 15.76
CA GLN A 176 -24.73 15.26 15.70
C GLN A 176 -24.04 15.17 17.06
N GLU A 177 -23.78 16.30 17.72
CA GLU A 177 -23.20 16.37 19.07
C GLU A 177 -24.04 15.58 20.08
N ARG A 178 -25.38 15.69 20.04
CA ARG A 178 -26.29 14.89 20.89
C ARG A 178 -26.19 13.38 20.62
N ARG A 179 -25.84 12.98 19.40
CA ARG A 179 -25.64 11.56 19.05
C ARG A 179 -24.27 11.09 19.53
N GLU A 180 -23.26 11.93 19.41
CA GLU A 180 -21.88 11.67 19.82
C GLU A 180 -21.75 11.62 21.34
N SER A 181 -22.48 12.46 22.08
CA SER A 181 -22.52 12.43 23.55
C SER A 181 -23.12 11.14 24.13
N ARG A 182 -23.89 10.40 23.34
CA ARG A 182 -24.44 9.09 23.72
C ARG A 182 -23.47 7.94 23.48
N TRP A 183 -22.30 8.18 22.88
CA TRP A 183 -21.32 7.13 22.66
C TRP A 183 -20.60 6.78 23.95
N GLY A 184 -20.52 5.49 24.27
CA GLY A 184 -19.66 4.99 25.35
C GLY A 184 -18.19 5.01 24.95
N ALA A 185 -17.30 4.87 25.95
CA ALA A 185 -15.85 5.00 25.79
C ALA A 185 -15.26 4.14 24.64
N ILE A 186 -15.67 2.88 24.53
CA ILE A 186 -15.18 1.94 23.50
C ILE A 186 -15.50 2.46 22.09
N ARG A 187 -16.73 2.95 21.88
CA ARG A 187 -17.18 3.44 20.57
C ARG A 187 -16.47 4.74 20.20
N THR A 188 -16.26 5.62 21.17
CA THR A 188 -15.54 6.89 20.97
C THR A 188 -14.09 6.62 20.57
N ALA A 189 -13.37 5.77 21.32
CA ALA A 189 -12.00 5.38 20.99
C ALA A 189 -11.88 4.77 19.58
N ALA A 190 -12.78 3.83 19.22
CA ALA A 190 -12.78 3.21 17.90
C ALA A 190 -13.05 4.21 16.75
N ARG A 191 -13.84 5.27 16.99
CA ARG A 191 -14.11 6.34 16.00
C ARG A 191 -12.91 7.26 15.83
N GLU A 192 -12.24 7.60 16.93
CA GLU A 192 -10.99 8.35 16.89
C GLU A 192 -9.89 7.58 16.17
N ASP A 193 -9.71 6.29 16.46
CA ASP A 193 -8.72 5.44 15.77
C ASP A 193 -9.01 5.34 14.28
N ARG A 194 -10.29 5.27 13.88
CA ARG A 194 -10.67 5.33 12.46
C ARG A 194 -10.24 6.64 11.82
N LYS A 195 -10.46 7.77 12.49
CA LYS A 195 -10.02 9.09 12.00
C LYS A 195 -8.50 9.15 11.88
N ARG A 196 -7.77 8.71 12.92
CA ARG A 196 -6.30 8.64 12.90
C ARG A 196 -5.79 7.79 11.75
N ARG A 197 -6.36 6.60 11.52
CA ARG A 197 -5.98 5.74 10.38
C ARG A 197 -6.21 6.40 9.02
N THR A 198 -7.31 7.13 8.86
CA THR A 198 -7.55 7.92 7.64
C THR A 198 -6.48 9.01 7.47
N ASP A 199 -6.13 9.71 8.54
CA ASP A 199 -5.11 10.76 8.50
C ASP A 199 -3.71 10.17 8.20
N MET A 200 -3.36 9.04 8.80
CA MET A 200 -2.12 8.28 8.56
C MET A 200 -2.01 7.82 7.10
N LEU A 201 -3.11 7.31 6.52
CA LEU A 201 -3.17 6.91 5.11
C LEU A 201 -2.83 8.09 4.18
N TYR A 202 -3.40 9.28 4.43
CA TYR A 202 -3.09 10.46 3.61
C TYR A 202 -1.67 10.99 3.79
N ARG A 203 -1.00 10.66 4.91
CA ARG A 203 0.42 10.96 5.14
C ARG A 203 1.38 9.88 4.59
N GLY A 204 0.85 8.74 4.15
CA GLY A 204 1.65 7.60 3.69
C GLY A 204 2.28 6.77 4.82
N GLU A 205 1.68 6.79 6.02
CA GLU A 205 2.11 6.00 7.18
C GLU A 205 1.43 4.61 7.25
N LEU A 206 0.38 4.40 6.43
CA LEU A 206 -0.37 3.15 6.23
C LEU A 206 -0.60 2.95 4.73
#